data_AF-A0A832P7K3-F1
#
_entry.id   AF-A0A832P7K3-F1
#
_cell.length_a   1.000
_cell.length_b   1.000
_cell.length_c   1.000
_cell.angle_alpha   90.00
_cell.angle_beta   90.00
_cell.angle_gamma   90.00
#
_symmetry.space_group_name_H-M   'P 1'
#
loop_
_entity.id
_entity.type
_entity.pdbx_description
1 polymer ?
#
loop_
_entity_poly.entity_id
_entity_poly.type
_entity_poly.pdbx_seq_one_letter_code
_entity_poly.pdbx_strand_id
1 'polypeptide(L)'
;MGESQPQKENFVVKPNHVETFQGENKTIGNGTAYSWVTLDRERNPSSIGVNFTELALKGLPEGKTMEFTLALPKEAAPTAYNHIGIDWNPQGHEPQGIYDKPHFDFHFYRR
;
A
#
# COMPACT_ATOMS: atom_id res chain seq x y z
N MET A 1 -26.55 8.59 -53.61
CA MET A 1 -25.33 9.19 -53.03
C MET A 1 -25.73 9.79 -51.69
N GLY A 2 -25.50 9.05 -50.61
CA GLY A 2 -25.72 9.54 -49.24
C GLY A 2 -24.36 9.64 -48.58
N GLU A 3 -23.93 10.85 -48.26
CA GLU A 3 -22.67 11.09 -47.57
C GLU A 3 -22.79 10.59 -46.13
N SER A 4 -21.95 9.63 -45.76
CA SER A 4 -21.78 9.18 -44.38
C SER A 4 -21.00 10.23 -43.58
N GLN A 5 -21.61 10.79 -42.54
CA GLN A 5 -20.92 11.66 -41.59
C GLN A 5 -19.91 10.85 -40.74
N PRO A 6 -18.72 11.40 -40.43
CA PRO A 6 -17.73 10.71 -39.61
C PRO A 6 -18.21 10.64 -38.16
N GLN A 7 -18.16 9.44 -37.57
CA GLN A 7 -18.38 9.24 -36.14
C GLN A 7 -17.27 9.97 -35.37
N LYS A 8 -17.66 10.85 -34.45
CA LYS A 8 -16.73 11.45 -33.49
C LYS A 8 -16.31 10.38 -32.49
N GLU A 9 -15.12 9.83 -32.67
CA GLU A 9 -14.48 9.03 -31.64
C GLU A 9 -14.23 9.92 -30.43
N ASN A 10 -14.88 9.60 -29.30
CA ASN A 10 -14.55 10.21 -28.02
C ASN A 10 -13.15 9.72 -27.61
N PHE A 11 -12.13 10.52 -27.93
CA PHE A 11 -10.78 10.28 -27.45
C PHE A 11 -10.78 10.47 -25.93
N VAL A 12 -10.93 9.37 -25.19
CA VAL A 12 -10.66 9.37 -23.75
C VAL A 12 -9.16 9.61 -23.63
N VAL A 13 -8.77 10.85 -23.37
CA VAL A 13 -7.39 11.20 -23.05
C VAL A 13 -7.05 10.48 -21.75
N LYS A 14 -6.39 9.32 -21.86
CA LYS A 14 -5.87 8.61 -20.70
C LYS A 14 -4.80 9.51 -20.06
N PRO A 15 -4.81 9.69 -18.73
CA PRO A 15 -3.75 10.43 -18.05
C PRO A 15 -2.39 9.82 -18.42
N ASN A 16 -1.52 10.61 -19.02
CA ASN A 16 -0.22 10.17 -19.52
C ASN A 16 0.88 10.19 -18.43
N HIS A 17 0.50 9.97 -17.17
CA HIS A 17 1.41 10.05 -16.04
C HIS A 17 1.33 8.79 -15.18
N VAL A 18 2.47 8.46 -14.57
CA VAL A 18 2.54 7.50 -13.47
C VAL A 18 1.90 8.16 -12.26
N GLU A 19 0.96 7.48 -11.62
CA GLU A 19 0.16 8.05 -10.53
C GLU A 19 0.21 7.16 -9.30
N THR A 20 0.41 7.78 -8.13
CA THR A 20 0.44 7.07 -6.84
C THR A 20 -0.80 7.44 -6.03
N PHE A 21 -1.56 6.43 -5.63
CA PHE A 21 -2.73 6.55 -4.77
C PHE A 21 -2.37 6.06 -3.37
N GLN A 22 -2.76 6.84 -2.36
CA GLN A 22 -2.51 6.53 -0.95
C GLN A 22 -3.78 6.01 -0.28
N GLY A 23 -3.62 5.03 0.61
CA GLY A 23 -4.65 4.59 1.53
C GLY A 23 -4.79 5.51 2.74
N GLU A 24 -5.63 5.12 3.69
CA GLU A 24 -5.82 5.88 4.94
C GLU A 24 -4.60 5.82 5.86
N ASN A 25 -4.37 6.90 6.60
CA ASN A 25 -3.34 6.95 7.63
C ASN A 25 -3.75 6.13 8.86
N LYS A 26 -2.85 5.27 9.33
CA LYS A 26 -2.96 4.54 10.59
C LYS A 26 -1.92 5.05 11.57
N THR A 27 -2.33 5.37 12.80
CA THR A 27 -1.39 5.75 13.86
C THR A 27 -0.54 4.55 14.28
N ILE A 28 0.79 4.73 14.28
CA ILE A 28 1.78 3.77 14.74
C ILE A 28 2.88 4.56 15.46
N GLY A 29 3.25 4.14 16.66
CA GLY A 29 4.18 4.90 17.50
C GLY A 29 3.68 6.34 17.70
N ASN A 30 4.57 7.30 17.51
CA ASN A 30 4.26 8.74 17.56
C ASN A 30 3.91 9.34 16.19
N GLY A 31 3.73 8.52 15.16
CA GLY A 31 3.49 8.94 13.80
C GLY A 31 2.39 8.15 13.10
N THR A 32 2.49 8.04 11.78
CA THR A 32 1.53 7.31 10.96
C THR A 32 2.21 6.43 9.94
N ALA A 33 1.52 5.37 9.55
CA ALA A 33 1.82 4.58 8.37
C ALA A 33 0.60 4.51 7.45
N TYR A 34 0.83 4.39 6.15
CA TYR A 34 -0.23 4.21 5.15
C TYR A 34 0.29 3.36 3.99
N SER A 35 -0.63 2.64 3.35
CA SER A 35 -0.33 1.86 2.16
C SER A 35 -0.49 2.72 0.91
N TRP A 36 0.08 2.30 -0.21
CA TRP A 36 -0.11 2.98 -1.49
C TRP A 36 0.04 2.01 -2.67
N VAL A 37 -0.47 2.43 -3.82
CA VAL A 37 -0.25 1.77 -5.12
C VAL A 37 0.17 2.81 -6.15
N THR A 38 1.13 2.47 -6.99
CA THR A 38 1.49 3.25 -8.18
C THR A 38 0.97 2.52 -9.41
N LEU A 39 0.26 3.25 -10.27
CA LEU A 39 -0.20 2.76 -11.57
C LEU A 39 0.67 3.35 -12.68
N ASP A 40 0.99 2.53 -13.67
CA ASP A 40 1.62 2.98 -14.90
C ASP A 40 0.62 3.74 -15.81
N ARG A 41 1.11 4.17 -16.98
CA ARG A 41 0.31 4.93 -17.96
C ARG A 41 -0.85 4.12 -18.56
N GLU A 42 -0.79 2.80 -18.46
CA GLU A 42 -1.82 1.88 -18.95
C GLU A 42 -2.83 1.49 -17.85
N ARG A 43 -2.66 2.03 -16.63
CA ARG A 43 -3.43 1.71 -15.42
C ARG A 43 -3.11 0.34 -14.83
N ASN A 44 -2.00 -0.28 -15.22
CA ASN A 44 -1.51 -1.49 -14.57
C ASN A 44 -0.75 -1.10 -13.28
N PRO A 45 -0.87 -1.87 -12.19
CA PRO A 45 -0.07 -1.64 -11.00
C PRO A 45 1.41 -1.89 -11.30
N SER A 46 2.25 -0.86 -11.11
CA SER A 46 3.70 -0.96 -11.25
C SER A 46 4.40 -1.19 -9.92
N SER A 47 3.83 -0.67 -8.83
CA SER A 47 4.36 -0.81 -7.47
C SER A 47 3.24 -0.77 -6.43
N ILE A 48 3.46 -1.44 -5.30
CA ILE A 48 2.66 -1.29 -4.07
C ILE A 48 3.62 -1.12 -2.90
N GLY A 49 3.18 -0.47 -1.83
CA GLY A 49 4.05 -0.31 -0.68
C GLY A 49 3.37 0.26 0.55
N VAL A 50 4.22 0.51 1.53
CA VAL A 50 3.89 1.14 2.81
C VAL A 50 4.87 2.28 3.03
N ASN A 51 4.37 3.39 3.55
CA ASN A 51 5.19 4.51 4.01
C ASN A 51 4.95 4.76 5.49
N PHE A 52 6.03 5.06 6.20
CA PHE A 52 6.02 5.50 7.60
C PHE A 52 6.47 6.95 7.64
N THR A 53 5.86 7.76 8.51
CA THR A 53 6.50 9.00 8.93
C THR A 53 7.69 8.70 9.84
N GLU A 54 8.67 9.59 9.91
CA GLU A 54 9.85 9.38 10.77
C GLU A 54 9.46 9.14 12.24
N LEU A 55 8.46 9.88 12.73
CA LEU A 55 7.94 9.74 14.10
C LEU A 55 7.24 8.39 14.35
N ALA A 56 6.81 7.68 13.30
CA ALA A 56 6.21 6.37 13.46
C ALA A 56 7.20 5.31 13.96
N LEU A 57 8.51 5.58 13.85
CA LEU A 57 9.58 4.75 14.40
C LEU A 57 9.98 5.15 15.83
N LYS A 58 9.25 6.07 16.46
CA LYS A 58 9.45 6.53 17.84
C LYS A 58 8.20 6.22 18.67
N GLY A 59 8.39 5.99 19.97
CA GLY A 59 7.26 5.72 20.88
C GLY A 59 6.50 4.42 20.56
N LEU A 60 7.18 3.46 19.93
CA LEU A 60 6.58 2.15 19.66
C LEU A 60 6.33 1.40 20.97
N PRO A 61 5.21 0.66 21.10
CA PRO A 61 4.91 -0.11 22.31
C PRO A 61 6.00 -1.14 22.62
N GLU A 62 6.35 -1.27 23.89
CA GLU A 62 7.26 -2.28 24.39
C GLU A 62 6.49 -3.48 24.97
N GLY A 63 7.14 -4.64 25.02
CA GLY A 63 6.67 -5.81 25.79
C GLY A 63 5.58 -6.68 25.16
N LYS A 64 4.86 -6.22 24.14
CA LYS A 64 3.92 -7.05 23.38
C LYS A 64 3.93 -6.76 21.88
N THR A 65 3.68 -7.79 21.09
CA THR A 65 3.43 -7.65 19.65
C THR A 65 2.20 -6.79 19.39
N MET A 66 2.28 -5.95 18.36
CA MET A 66 1.20 -5.09 17.92
C MET A 66 0.93 -5.34 16.44
N GLU A 67 -0.32 -5.60 16.11
CA GLU A 67 -0.76 -5.85 14.73
C GLU A 67 -1.55 -4.65 14.20
N PHE A 68 -1.25 -4.25 12.97
CA PHE A 68 -1.93 -3.17 12.28
C PHE A 68 -2.34 -3.62 10.88
N THR A 69 -3.54 -3.20 10.46
CA THR A 69 -4.02 -3.42 9.09
C THR A 69 -4.08 -2.10 8.34
N LEU A 70 -3.41 -2.04 7.19
CA LEU A 70 -3.51 -0.95 6.23
C LEU A 70 -4.32 -1.43 5.02
N ALA A 71 -5.56 -0.93 4.88
CA ALA A 71 -6.34 -1.14 3.67
C ALA A 71 -5.59 -0.53 2.47
N LEU A 72 -5.54 -1.24 1.35
CA LEU A 72 -5.05 -0.67 0.11
C LEU A 72 -6.08 0.31 -0.47
N PRO A 73 -5.64 1.39 -1.15
CA PRO A 73 -6.56 2.28 -1.87
C PRO A 73 -7.35 1.49 -2.93
N LYS A 74 -8.56 1.94 -3.26
CA LYS A 74 -9.45 1.25 -4.22
C LYS A 74 -8.79 1.04 -5.60
N GLU A 75 -7.86 1.91 -5.97
CA GLU A 75 -7.07 1.85 -7.20
C GLU A 75 -6.14 0.65 -7.25
N ALA A 76 -5.89 -0.01 -6.11
CA ALA A 76 -5.16 -1.27 -6.05
C ALA A 76 -6.02 -2.47 -6.45
N ALA A 77 -7.29 -2.29 -6.85
CA ALA A 77 -8.18 -3.34 -7.34
C ALA A 77 -7.55 -4.25 -8.43
N PRO A 78 -6.71 -3.76 -9.36
CA PRO A 78 -6.05 -4.64 -10.34
C PRO A 78 -4.90 -5.48 -9.76
N THR A 79 -4.44 -5.21 -8.54
CA THR A 79 -3.44 -6.05 -7.84
C THR A 79 -4.09 -7.34 -7.29
N ALA A 80 -3.26 -8.29 -6.86
CA ALA A 80 -3.71 -9.50 -6.16
C ALA A 80 -4.08 -9.27 -4.67
N TYR A 81 -3.79 -8.09 -4.13
CA TYR A 81 -3.85 -7.80 -2.69
C TYR A 81 -4.99 -6.82 -2.35
N ASN A 82 -5.48 -6.86 -1.11
CA ASN A 82 -6.46 -5.89 -0.59
C ASN A 82 -5.99 -5.14 0.65
N HIS A 83 -5.07 -5.68 1.44
CA HIS A 83 -4.49 -5.01 2.58
C HIS A 83 -3.08 -5.49 2.88
N ILE A 84 -2.37 -4.68 3.67
CA ILE A 84 -1.05 -4.99 4.22
C ILE A 84 -1.19 -5.08 5.73
N GLY A 85 -0.81 -6.21 6.31
CA GLY A 85 -0.59 -6.38 7.74
C GLY A 85 0.80 -5.89 8.12
N ILE A 86 0.90 -5.20 9.26
CA ILE A 86 2.15 -4.77 9.88
C ILE A 86 2.16 -5.29 11.30
N ASP A 87 3.17 -6.10 11.63
CA ASP A 87 3.34 -6.60 12.98
C ASP A 87 4.61 -6.00 13.56
N TRP A 88 4.49 -5.25 14.66
CA TRP A 88 5.64 -4.78 15.43
C TRP A 88 5.94 -5.79 16.54
N ASN A 89 7.12 -6.40 16.48
CA ASN A 89 7.58 -7.43 17.39
C ASN A 89 8.70 -6.89 18.30
N PRO A 90 8.39 -6.24 19.44
CA PRO A 90 9.39 -5.56 20.27
C PRO A 90 10.37 -6.51 20.97
N GLN A 91 10.05 -7.80 21.07
CA GLN A 91 10.90 -8.83 21.67
C GLN A 91 11.47 -9.80 20.63
N GLY A 92 11.19 -9.56 19.35
CA GLY A 92 11.40 -10.56 18.32
C GLY A 92 10.39 -11.72 18.41
N HIS A 93 10.59 -12.74 17.59
CA HIS A 93 9.83 -13.98 17.62
C HIS A 93 10.65 -15.16 17.06
N GLU A 94 10.07 -16.36 17.07
CA GLU A 94 10.69 -17.57 16.52
C GLU A 94 10.88 -17.51 15.00
N PRO A 95 11.89 -18.16 14.40
CA PRO A 95 12.80 -19.11 15.03
C PRO A 95 13.88 -18.45 15.86
N GLN A 96 14.22 -19.08 16.98
CA GLN A 96 15.26 -18.62 17.90
C GLN A 96 16.59 -18.41 17.15
N GLY A 97 17.24 -17.27 17.42
CA GLY A 97 18.49 -16.86 16.80
C GLY A 97 18.34 -16.20 15.43
N ILE A 98 17.12 -16.15 14.87
CA ILE A 98 16.85 -15.54 13.56
C ILE A 98 16.13 -14.20 13.74
N TYR A 99 14.96 -14.21 14.38
CA TYR A 99 14.11 -13.03 14.53
C TYR A 99 14.05 -12.51 15.97
N ASP A 100 15.12 -12.69 16.76
CA ASP A 100 15.16 -12.34 18.19
C ASP A 100 15.31 -10.82 18.49
N LYS A 101 15.52 -9.99 17.47
CA LYS A 101 15.69 -8.53 17.64
C LYS A 101 14.39 -7.81 17.36
N PRO A 102 14.15 -6.61 17.93
CA PRO A 102 12.96 -5.83 17.58
C PRO A 102 12.86 -5.56 16.07
N HIS A 103 11.74 -5.94 15.46
CA HIS A 103 11.53 -5.80 14.02
C HIS A 103 10.06 -5.60 13.66
N PHE A 104 9.82 -5.24 12.40
CA PHE A 104 8.51 -5.22 11.78
C PHE A 104 8.39 -6.34 10.75
N ASP A 105 7.24 -7.00 10.73
CA ASP A 105 6.85 -7.90 9.65
C ASP A 105 5.79 -7.24 8.77
N PHE A 106 5.86 -7.53 7.47
CA PHE A 106 4.96 -6.99 6.48
C PHE A 106 4.31 -8.12 5.68
N HIS A 107 2.99 -8.22 5.78
CA HIS A 107 2.21 -9.31 5.19
C HIS A 107 1.25 -8.74 4.14
N PHE A 108 1.42 -9.15 2.88
CA PHE A 108 0.53 -8.75 1.80
C PHE A 108 -0.54 -9.81 1.60
N TYR A 109 -1.79 -9.48 1.95
CA TYR A 109 -2.90 -10.41 1.92
C TYR A 109 -3.71 -10.29 0.64
N ARG A 110 -4.06 -11.46 0.09
CA ARG A 110 -4.93 -11.55 -1.08
C ARG A 110 -6.40 -11.37 -0.70
N ARG A 111 -7.22 -11.09 -1.72
CA ARG A 111 -8.68 -11.11 -1.62
C ARG A 111 -9.22 -12.53 -1.47
#